data_AF-A0A0C3JXS3-F1
#
_entry.id   AF-A0A0C3JXS3-F1
#
_cell.length_a   1.000
_cell.length_b   1.000
_cell.length_c   1.000
_cell.angle_alpha   90.00
_cell.angle_beta   90.00
_cell.angle_gamma   90.00
#
_symmetry.space_group_name_H-M   'P 1'
#
loop_
_entity.id
_entity.type
_entity.pdbx_description
1 polymer ?
#
loop_
_entity_poly.entity_id
_entity_poly.type
_entity_poly.pdbx_seq_one_letter_code
_entity_poly.pdbx_strand_id
1 'polypeptide(L)'
;MRSEAVPPPGVDFSQSGPAIRNALCSFSWSPQFVNPRFHDDQIIHVDQKTWYKATRNPNTKVIVYQCKWDTQGSPCRRWIEGGVREIRTHLRIYHGVQGQAKDPIRCKWFGCSDERDFKYSSIPRHIVTHLKVTLLCSNCRTQFPRDDRIQFHRRIARKCARANTVTVVGPEARLIRLDS
;
A
#
# COMPACT_ATOMS: atom_id res chain seq x y z
N MET A 1 -60.61 40.96 11.92
CA MET A 1 -59.64 39.93 12.34
C MET A 1 -59.79 38.71 11.44
N ARG A 2 -58.87 38.53 10.49
CA ARG A 2 -58.31 37.26 10.00
C ARG A 2 -57.61 37.53 8.67
N SER A 3 -56.29 37.61 8.74
CA SER A 3 -55.38 37.67 7.60
C SER A 3 -55.40 36.33 6.89
N GLU A 4 -55.66 36.33 5.59
CA GLU A 4 -55.49 35.16 4.73
C GLU A 4 -54.01 35.08 4.32
N ALA A 5 -53.33 34.05 4.80
CA ALA A 5 -51.95 33.74 4.47
C ALA A 5 -51.91 32.94 3.16
N VAL A 6 -51.24 33.50 2.16
CA VAL A 6 -50.89 32.83 0.90
C VAL A 6 -49.83 31.75 1.19
N PRO A 7 -50.06 30.48 0.83
CA PRO A 7 -49.04 29.44 0.95
C PRO A 7 -48.01 29.53 -0.20
N PRO A 8 -46.72 29.26 0.06
CA PRO A 8 -45.69 29.24 -0.97
C PRO A 8 -45.79 27.99 -1.88
N PRO A 9 -45.27 28.09 -3.12
CA PRO A 9 -45.33 26.99 -4.09
C PRO A 9 -44.51 25.77 -3.66
N GLY A 10 -45.07 24.60 -3.95
CA GLY A 10 -44.55 23.29 -3.59
C GLY A 10 -43.17 22.99 -4.17
N VAL A 11 -42.32 22.42 -3.31
CA VAL A 11 -41.03 21.85 -3.66
C VAL A 11 -41.26 20.37 -3.95
N ASP A 12 -41.03 19.98 -5.20
CA ASP A 12 -41.15 18.61 -5.70
C ASP A 12 -40.05 17.73 -5.07
N PHE A 13 -40.47 16.74 -4.27
CA PHE A 13 -39.61 15.76 -3.62
C PHE A 13 -39.36 14.57 -4.56
N SER A 14 -38.52 14.77 -5.58
CA SER A 14 -37.89 13.67 -6.30
C SER A 14 -36.54 13.34 -5.66
N GLN A 15 -36.54 12.51 -4.61
CA GLN A 15 -35.31 11.98 -3.99
C GLN A 15 -34.65 10.94 -4.92
N SER A 16 -33.79 11.43 -5.80
CA SER A 16 -32.77 10.63 -6.48
C SER A 16 -31.57 10.47 -5.54
N GLY A 17 -31.13 9.23 -5.34
CA GLY A 17 -30.13 8.84 -4.33
C GLY A 17 -28.77 9.55 -4.46
N PRO A 18 -27.95 9.52 -3.39
CA PRO A 18 -26.67 10.21 -3.37
C PRO A 18 -25.71 9.60 -4.39
N ALA A 19 -25.39 10.41 -5.39
CA ALA A 19 -24.27 10.21 -6.30
C ALA A 19 -22.99 9.99 -5.48
N ILE A 20 -22.39 8.81 -5.64
CA ILE A 20 -21.06 8.49 -5.11
C ILE A 20 -20.07 9.41 -5.83
N ARG A 21 -19.72 10.54 -5.19
CA ARG A 21 -18.64 11.41 -5.65
C ARG A 21 -17.34 10.63 -5.56
N ASN A 22 -16.92 10.09 -6.70
CA ASN A 22 -15.58 9.55 -6.91
C ASN A 22 -14.58 10.69 -6.66
N ALA A 23 -14.01 10.71 -5.45
CA ALA A 23 -12.80 11.47 -5.18
C ALA A 23 -11.66 10.83 -5.99
N LEU A 24 -11.47 11.33 -7.21
CA LEU A 24 -10.25 11.15 -7.98
C LEU A 24 -9.14 11.88 -7.21
N CYS A 25 -8.44 11.16 -6.33
CA CYS A 25 -7.16 11.64 -5.81
C CYS A 25 -6.17 11.69 -6.99
N SER A 26 -6.05 12.87 -7.58
CA SER A 26 -5.02 13.23 -8.56
C SER A 26 -3.66 13.27 -7.86
N PHE A 27 -2.99 12.13 -7.77
CA PHE A 27 -1.55 12.09 -7.50
C PHE A 27 -0.82 11.99 -8.84
N SER A 28 -0.49 13.15 -9.43
CA SER A 28 0.42 13.24 -10.57
C SER A 28 1.84 13.03 -10.06
N TRP A 29 2.35 11.79 -10.16
CA TRP A 29 3.74 11.48 -9.85
C TRP A 29 4.43 10.91 -11.08
N SER A 30 5.45 11.63 -11.56
CA SER A 30 6.29 11.21 -12.68
C SER A 30 7.26 10.12 -12.21
N PRO A 31 7.27 8.92 -12.81
CA PRO A 31 8.11 7.81 -12.36
C PRO A 31 9.54 7.96 -12.89
N GLN A 32 10.51 8.00 -11.99
CA GLN A 32 11.90 7.71 -12.31
C GLN A 32 12.13 6.21 -12.13
N PHE A 33 12.57 5.54 -13.20
CA PHE A 33 13.02 4.15 -13.14
C PHE A 33 14.31 4.09 -12.33
N VAL A 34 14.24 3.62 -11.09
CA VAL A 34 15.44 3.41 -10.28
C VAL A 34 15.87 1.96 -10.47
N ASN A 35 16.98 1.76 -11.17
CA ASN A 35 17.69 0.50 -11.22
C ASN A 35 18.22 0.21 -9.81
N PRO A 36 17.87 -0.91 -9.13
CA PRO A 36 18.34 -1.19 -7.78
C PRO A 36 19.87 -1.22 -7.79
N ARG A 37 20.51 -0.24 -7.15
CA ARG A 37 21.97 -0.22 -7.04
C ARG A 37 22.40 -1.43 -6.23
N PHE A 38 23.29 -2.23 -6.84
CA PHE A 38 23.99 -3.32 -6.20
C PHE A 38 24.87 -2.75 -5.08
N HIS A 39 24.44 -2.96 -3.84
CA HIS A 39 25.30 -2.81 -2.68
C HIS A 39 25.62 -4.24 -2.22
N ASP A 40 26.75 -4.76 -2.69
CA ASP A 40 27.38 -5.98 -2.16
C ASP A 40 27.88 -5.71 -0.71
N ASP A 41 27.89 -6.78 0.09
CA ASP A 41 28.60 -6.94 1.37
C ASP A 41 27.92 -6.57 2.70
N GLN A 42 26.59 -6.33 2.76
CA GLN A 42 25.89 -6.25 4.06
C GLN A 42 24.97 -7.46 4.28
N ILE A 43 25.25 -8.25 5.32
CA ILE A 43 24.35 -9.28 5.83
C ILE A 43 23.00 -8.63 6.15
N ILE A 44 21.99 -8.91 5.32
CA ILE A 44 20.66 -8.34 5.47
C ILE A 44 19.90 -9.11 6.55
N HIS A 45 19.81 -8.55 7.75
CA HIS A 45 18.95 -9.08 8.82
C HIS A 45 17.47 -8.86 8.48
N VAL A 46 16.84 -9.92 7.98
CA VAL A 46 15.41 -10.01 7.68
C VAL A 46 14.67 -10.79 8.76
N ASP A 47 13.34 -10.75 8.75
CA ASP A 47 12.56 -11.63 9.63
C ASP A 47 12.81 -13.12 9.32
N GLN A 48 12.64 -13.96 10.35
CA GLN A 48 12.97 -15.38 10.27
C GLN A 48 12.23 -16.11 9.12
N LYS A 49 10.98 -15.70 8.80
CA LYS A 49 10.21 -16.32 7.72
C LYS A 49 10.77 -15.93 6.34
N THR A 50 11.13 -14.67 6.16
CA THR A 50 11.80 -14.18 4.96
C THR A 50 13.13 -14.88 4.74
N TRP A 51 13.91 -15.10 5.81
CA TRP A 51 15.15 -15.86 5.75
C TRP A 51 14.91 -17.31 5.30
N TYR A 52 13.96 -18.02 5.92
CA TYR A 52 13.60 -19.39 5.53
C TYR A 52 13.10 -19.50 4.07
N LYS A 53 12.35 -18.51 3.57
CA LYS A 53 11.91 -18.50 2.16
C LYS A 53 13.10 -18.39 1.21
N ALA A 54 14.04 -17.51 1.52
CA ALA A 54 15.23 -17.32 0.70
C ALA A 54 16.10 -18.59 0.70
N THR A 55 16.33 -19.20 1.87
CA THR A 55 17.23 -20.37 1.99
C THR A 55 16.67 -21.64 1.38
N ARG A 56 15.34 -21.83 1.42
CA ARG A 56 14.71 -23.05 0.88
C ARG A 56 14.75 -23.13 -0.65
N ASN A 57 14.78 -21.99 -1.34
CA ASN A 57 14.83 -21.96 -2.79
C ASN A 57 15.76 -20.83 -3.25
N PRO A 58 17.03 -21.15 -3.57
CA PRO A 58 18.05 -20.16 -3.93
C PRO A 58 17.72 -19.38 -5.22
N ASN A 59 16.82 -19.89 -6.07
CA ASN A 59 16.33 -19.16 -7.23
C ASN A 59 15.25 -18.12 -6.87
N THR A 60 14.79 -18.06 -5.62
CA THR A 60 13.78 -17.10 -5.19
C THR A 60 14.40 -15.74 -4.96
N LYS A 61 14.08 -14.80 -5.83
CA LYS A 61 14.42 -13.39 -5.65
C LYS A 61 13.56 -12.78 -4.55
N VAL A 62 14.12 -12.68 -3.33
CA VAL A 62 13.43 -12.05 -2.20
C VAL A 62 13.78 -10.57 -2.16
N ILE A 63 12.75 -9.72 -2.24
CA ILE A 63 12.89 -8.27 -2.31
C ILE A 63 12.48 -7.66 -0.98
N VAL A 64 13.38 -6.89 -0.38
CA VAL A 64 13.24 -6.33 0.95
C VAL A 64 13.50 -4.83 0.97
N TYR A 65 12.93 -4.19 1.98
CA TYR A 65 12.99 -2.75 2.21
C TYR A 65 13.37 -2.49 3.66
N GLN A 66 14.05 -1.37 3.89
CA GLN A 66 14.37 -0.97 5.25
C GLN A 66 13.12 -0.40 5.94
N CYS A 67 12.77 -0.97 7.09
CA CYS A 67 11.69 -0.49 7.91
C CYS A 67 12.07 0.87 8.54
N LYS A 68 11.23 1.88 8.31
CA LYS A 68 11.37 3.23 8.90
C LYS A 68 10.27 3.52 9.92
N TRP A 69 9.66 2.49 10.50
CA TRP A 69 8.72 2.67 11.59
C TRP A 69 9.45 3.24 12.81
N ASP A 70 8.91 4.32 13.38
CA ASP A 70 9.45 4.98 14.56
C ASP A 70 9.25 4.11 15.80
N THR A 71 10.38 3.81 16.45
CA THR A 71 10.48 3.09 17.70
C THR A 71 11.18 4.01 18.68
N GLN A 72 10.38 4.72 19.48
CA GLN A 72 10.86 5.61 20.55
C GLN A 72 11.80 6.71 20.03
N GLY A 73 11.46 7.36 18.91
CA GLY A 73 12.25 8.45 18.33
C GLY A 73 13.39 8.01 17.41
N SER A 74 13.47 6.71 17.07
CA SER A 74 14.45 6.18 16.13
C SER A 74 13.81 5.22 15.12
N PRO A 75 14.26 5.21 13.84
CA PRO A 75 13.72 4.28 12.85
C PRO A 75 14.20 2.84 13.12
N CYS A 76 13.31 1.87 12.89
CA CYS A 76 13.56 0.43 13.09
C CYS A 76 14.83 -0.11 12.41
N ARG A 77 15.11 0.32 11.17
CA ARG A 77 16.24 -0.08 10.32
C ARG A 77 16.34 -1.56 9.93
N ARG A 78 15.46 -2.44 10.42
CA ARG A 78 15.38 -3.86 10.03
C ARG A 78 14.78 -4.03 8.64
N TRP A 79 15.13 -5.12 7.95
CA TRP A 79 14.67 -5.38 6.60
C TRP A 79 13.39 -6.21 6.58
N ILE A 80 12.44 -5.81 5.71
CA ILE A 80 11.12 -6.43 5.59
C ILE A 80 10.76 -6.65 4.12
N GLU A 81 10.07 -7.76 3.81
CA GLU A 81 9.45 -7.91 2.49
C GLU A 81 8.36 -6.85 2.28
N GLY A 82 8.18 -6.40 1.04
CA GLY A 82 7.14 -5.42 0.68
C GLY A 82 5.69 -5.96 0.72
N GLY A 83 5.49 -7.20 1.18
CA GLY A 83 4.19 -7.85 1.25
C GLY A 83 3.35 -7.41 2.46
N VAL A 84 2.04 -7.27 2.27
CA VAL A 84 1.09 -6.86 3.32
C VAL A 84 1.14 -7.78 4.54
N ARG A 85 1.31 -9.09 4.33
CA ARG A 85 1.35 -10.10 5.40
C ARG A 85 2.65 -10.00 6.20
N GLU A 86 3.76 -9.83 5.51
CA GLU A 86 5.10 -9.71 6.08
C GLU A 86 5.22 -8.40 6.88
N ILE A 87 4.77 -7.28 6.32
CA ILE A 87 4.67 -6.00 7.02
C ILE A 87 3.83 -6.14 8.31
N ARG A 88 2.64 -6.74 8.23
CA ARG A 88 1.79 -6.96 9.43
C ARG A 88 2.52 -7.78 10.49
N THR A 89 3.18 -8.85 10.08
CA THR A 89 3.92 -9.73 10.98
C THR A 89 5.07 -8.97 11.64
N HIS A 90 5.81 -8.18 10.88
CA HIS A 90 6.90 -7.34 11.37
C HIS A 90 6.42 -6.31 12.38
N LEU A 91 5.36 -5.56 12.07
CA LEU A 91 4.76 -4.58 12.98
C LEU A 91 4.35 -5.22 14.32
N ARG A 92 3.75 -6.41 14.28
CA ARG A 92 3.31 -7.10 15.48
C ARG A 92 4.49 -7.56 16.36
N ILE A 93 5.51 -8.16 15.74
CA ILE A 93 6.63 -8.79 16.46
C ILE A 93 7.61 -7.75 16.99
N TYR A 94 7.94 -6.74 16.18
CA TYR A 94 9.05 -5.83 16.49
C TYR A 94 8.59 -4.46 17.01
N HIS A 95 7.34 -4.08 16.74
CA HIS A 95 6.79 -2.78 17.13
C HIS A 95 5.62 -2.88 18.12
N GLY A 96 5.26 -4.10 18.55
CA GLY A 96 4.14 -4.33 19.47
C GLY A 96 2.79 -3.87 18.91
N VAL A 97 2.68 -3.65 17.60
CA VAL A 97 1.47 -3.14 16.96
C VAL A 97 0.43 -4.25 16.90
N GLN A 98 -0.46 -4.24 17.89
CA GLN A 98 -1.54 -5.21 18.09
C GLN A 98 -2.87 -4.48 18.21
N GLY A 99 -3.95 -5.14 17.79
CA GLY A 99 -5.29 -4.59 17.81
C GLY A 99 -6.26 -5.39 16.97
N GLN A 100 -7.55 -5.13 17.16
CA GLN A 100 -8.63 -5.62 16.32
C GLN A 100 -8.65 -4.87 14.99
N ALA A 101 -9.27 -5.49 13.98
CA ALA A 101 -9.24 -4.97 12.60
C ALA A 101 -9.74 -3.53 12.44
N LYS A 102 -10.61 -3.07 13.34
CA LYS A 102 -11.25 -1.75 13.33
C LYS A 102 -10.55 -0.74 14.25
N ASP A 103 -9.58 -1.17 15.05
CA ASP A 103 -8.94 -0.29 16.02
C ASP A 103 -8.20 0.84 15.30
N PRO A 104 -8.36 2.09 15.77
CA PRO A 104 -7.66 3.22 15.22
C PRO A 104 -6.16 3.11 15.55
N ILE A 105 -5.32 3.35 14.55
CA ILE A 105 -3.87 3.41 14.70
C ILE A 105 -3.30 4.51 13.81
N ARG A 106 -2.39 5.31 14.37
CA ARG A 106 -1.64 6.29 13.60
C ARG A 106 -0.41 5.65 12.97
N CYS A 107 -0.12 6.05 11.73
CA CYS A 107 1.12 5.64 11.09
C CYS A 107 2.31 6.32 11.77
N LYS A 108 3.30 5.52 12.19
CA LYS A 108 4.56 6.03 12.75
C LYS A 108 5.72 5.88 11.78
N TRP A 109 5.44 5.77 10.48
CA TRP A 109 6.51 5.69 9.49
C TRP A 109 7.23 7.03 9.38
N PHE A 110 8.56 7.03 9.40
CA PHE A 110 9.36 8.24 9.31
C PHE A 110 9.07 9.00 8.01
N GLY A 111 8.69 10.27 8.13
CA GLY A 111 8.28 11.10 6.99
C GLY A 111 6.84 10.88 6.52
N CYS A 112 6.01 10.14 7.28
CA CYS A 112 4.57 10.08 7.00
C CYS A 112 3.90 11.38 7.46
N SER A 113 3.33 12.12 6.52
CA SER A 113 2.58 13.35 6.77
C SER A 113 1.08 13.13 6.97
N ASP A 114 0.63 11.87 7.03
CA ASP A 114 -0.79 11.54 7.15
C ASP A 114 -1.16 11.44 8.64
N GLU A 115 -1.79 12.49 9.15
CA GLU A 115 -2.13 12.61 10.58
C GLU A 115 -3.39 11.84 10.98
N ARG A 116 -4.13 11.30 9.99
CA ARG A 116 -5.38 10.59 10.25
C ARG A 116 -5.15 9.24 10.92
N ASP A 117 -6.17 8.80 11.64
CA ASP A 117 -6.19 7.45 12.18
C ASP A 117 -6.59 6.45 11.10
N PHE A 118 -5.80 5.39 10.98
CA PHE A 118 -6.06 4.27 10.10
C PHE A 118 -6.73 3.15 10.86
N LYS A 119 -7.47 2.29 10.15
CA LYS A 119 -7.88 1.00 10.72
C LYS A 119 -6.64 0.12 10.83
N TYR A 120 -6.46 -0.60 11.93
CA TYR A 120 -5.38 -1.58 12.11
C TYR A 120 -5.24 -2.52 10.90
N SER A 121 -6.34 -3.02 10.37
CA SER A 121 -6.33 -3.90 9.19
C SER A 121 -5.76 -3.24 7.92
N SER A 122 -5.80 -1.91 7.83
CA SER A 122 -5.34 -1.10 6.70
C SER A 122 -3.91 -0.61 6.84
N ILE A 123 -3.33 -0.56 8.05
CA ILE A 123 -1.98 -0.02 8.26
C ILE A 123 -0.90 -0.70 7.40
N PRO A 124 -0.89 -2.04 7.18
CA PRO A 124 0.15 -2.65 6.38
C PRO A 124 0.04 -2.23 4.91
N ARG A 125 -1.18 -2.01 4.40
CA ARG A 125 -1.39 -1.50 3.03
C ARG A 125 -0.98 -0.04 2.91
N HIS A 126 -1.19 0.76 3.95
CA HIS A 126 -0.68 2.11 3.99
C HIS A 126 0.86 2.11 3.96
N ILE A 127 1.53 1.24 4.71
CA ILE A 127 3.00 1.16 4.66
C ILE A 127 3.54 0.81 3.27
N VAL A 128 2.84 -0.02 2.49
CA VAL A 128 3.24 -0.32 1.10
C VAL A 128 3.36 0.96 0.25
N THR A 129 2.60 2.02 0.54
CA THR A 129 2.72 3.30 -0.19
C THR A 129 4.05 4.00 0.10
N HIS A 130 4.59 3.87 1.31
CA HIS A 130 5.93 4.36 1.66
C HIS A 130 7.01 3.57 0.95
N LEU A 131 6.80 2.26 0.75
CA LEU A 131 7.70 1.41 0.01
C LEU A 131 7.64 1.64 -1.51
N LYS A 132 6.62 2.37 -2.01
CA LYS A 132 6.39 2.65 -3.44
C LYS A 132 6.33 1.39 -4.31
N VAL A 133 5.83 0.29 -3.74
CA VAL A 133 5.57 -0.94 -4.49
C VAL A 133 4.27 -0.77 -5.27
N THR A 134 4.31 -0.97 -6.58
CA THR A 134 3.13 -0.86 -7.45
C THR A 134 2.97 -2.12 -8.30
N LEU A 135 1.81 -2.25 -8.95
CA LEU A 135 1.46 -3.35 -9.84
C LEU A 135 1.30 -2.81 -11.25
N LEU A 136 1.99 -3.41 -12.20
CA LEU A 136 1.99 -3.03 -13.60
C LEU A 136 1.18 -4.04 -14.41
N CYS A 137 0.25 -3.56 -15.22
CA CYS A 137 -0.39 -4.39 -16.24
C CYS A 137 0.61 -4.68 -17.36
N SER A 138 0.85 -5.96 -17.66
CA SER A 138 1.82 -6.35 -18.70
C SER A 138 1.42 -5.87 -20.10
N ASN A 139 0.12 -5.69 -20.34
CA ASN A 139 -0.41 -5.31 -21.64
C ASN A 139 -0.41 -3.78 -21.86
N CYS A 140 -1.15 -3.03 -21.03
CA CYS A 140 -1.28 -1.58 -21.23
C CYS A 140 -0.25 -0.75 -20.45
N ARG A 141 0.63 -1.39 -19.68
CA ARG A 141 1.69 -0.73 -18.90
C ARG A 141 1.18 0.29 -17.87
N THR A 142 -0.11 0.28 -17.55
CA THR A 142 -0.67 1.11 -16.49
C THR A 142 -0.24 0.56 -15.13
N GLN A 143 0.20 1.47 -14.25
CA GLN A 143 0.56 1.14 -12.87
C GLN A 143 -0.63 1.34 -11.94
N PHE A 144 -0.73 0.47 -10.96
CA PHE A 144 -1.79 0.45 -9.96
C PHE A 144 -1.14 0.33 -8.58
N PRO A 145 -1.62 1.09 -7.58
CA PRO A 145 -1.06 1.04 -6.25
C PRO A 145 -1.46 -0.22 -5.46
N ARG A 146 -2.45 -0.99 -5.95
CA ARG A 146 -3.06 -2.11 -5.22
C ARG A 146 -3.61 -3.19 -6.15
N ASP A 147 -3.72 -4.40 -5.61
CA ASP A 147 -4.27 -5.57 -6.31
C ASP A 147 -5.74 -5.35 -6.75
N ASP A 148 -6.60 -4.87 -5.86
CA ASP A 148 -8.02 -4.64 -6.18
C ASP A 148 -8.22 -3.71 -7.38
N ARG A 149 -7.34 -2.71 -7.53
CA ARG A 149 -7.36 -1.76 -8.66
C ARG A 149 -6.94 -2.41 -9.97
N ILE A 150 -5.89 -3.24 -9.98
CA ILE A 150 -5.47 -3.93 -11.21
C ILE A 150 -6.45 -5.05 -11.57
N GLN A 151 -7.06 -5.74 -10.60
CA GLN A 151 -8.10 -6.74 -10.89
C GLN A 151 -9.36 -6.07 -11.45
N PHE A 152 -9.76 -4.92 -10.92
CA PHE A 152 -10.83 -4.12 -11.52
C PHE A 152 -10.48 -3.70 -12.95
N HIS A 153 -9.27 -3.21 -13.18
CA HIS A 153 -8.78 -2.87 -14.52
C HIS A 153 -8.88 -4.05 -15.49
N ARG A 154 -8.43 -5.25 -15.10
CA ARG A 154 -8.51 -6.45 -15.95
C ARG A 154 -9.95 -6.85 -16.27
N ARG A 155 -10.90 -6.62 -15.35
CA ARG A 155 -12.32 -6.90 -15.60
C ARG A 155 -12.97 -5.93 -16.60
N ILE A 156 -12.63 -4.64 -16.52
CA ILE A 156 -13.27 -3.60 -17.34
C ILE A 156 -12.57 -3.43 -18.70
N ALA A 157 -11.24 -3.47 -18.73
CA ALA A 157 -10.47 -3.32 -19.94
C ALA A 157 -10.34 -4.67 -20.66
N ARG A 158 -11.22 -4.93 -21.63
CA ARG A 158 -11.25 -6.20 -22.41
C ARG A 158 -9.87 -6.61 -22.96
N LYS A 159 -9.10 -5.64 -23.46
CA LYS A 159 -7.74 -5.87 -23.98
C LYS A 159 -6.76 -6.38 -22.91
N CYS A 160 -7.04 -6.13 -21.63
CA CYS A 160 -6.18 -6.48 -20.50
C CYS A 160 -6.73 -7.64 -19.65
N ALA A 161 -7.84 -8.29 -20.01
CA ALA A 161 -8.46 -9.33 -19.19
C ALA A 161 -7.50 -10.49 -18.85
N ARG A 162 -6.69 -10.90 -19.83
CA ARG A 162 -5.69 -11.96 -19.68
C ARG A 162 -4.27 -11.43 -19.47
N ALA A 163 -4.11 -10.12 -19.24
CA ALA A 163 -2.81 -9.55 -18.97
C ALA A 163 -2.26 -10.07 -17.65
N ASN A 164 -0.96 -10.30 -17.61
CA ASN A 164 -0.24 -10.62 -16.38
C ASN A 164 -0.04 -9.35 -15.55
N THR A 165 0.13 -9.55 -14.25
CA THR A 165 0.48 -8.50 -13.30
C THR A 165 1.95 -8.65 -12.94
N VAL A 166 2.71 -7.57 -13.12
CA VAL A 166 4.12 -7.50 -12.74
C VAL A 166 4.25 -6.57 -11.54
N THR A 167 4.84 -7.05 -10.45
CA THR A 167 5.16 -6.18 -9.30
C THR A 167 6.35 -5.29 -9.65
N VAL A 168 6.16 -3.98 -9.55
CA VAL A 168 7.23 -2.98 -9.70
C VAL A 168 7.75 -2.64 -8.31
N VAL A 169 9.06 -2.79 -8.15
CA VAL A 169 9.75 -2.55 -6.89
C VAL A 169 9.95 -1.07 -6.64
N GLY A 170 9.96 -0.68 -5.37
CA GLY A 170 10.25 0.69 -4.97
C GLY A 170 11.74 1.06 -5.07
N PRO A 171 12.07 2.36 -4.96
CA PRO A 171 13.42 2.88 -5.16
C PRO A 171 14.44 2.48 -4.08
N GLU A 172 14.00 1.94 -2.94
CA GLU A 172 14.85 1.49 -1.83
C GLU A 172 14.86 -0.05 -1.68
N ALA A 173 14.36 -0.76 -2.70
CA ALA A 173 14.35 -2.21 -2.71
C ALA A 173 15.77 -2.78 -2.77
N ARG A 174 16.05 -3.77 -1.94
CA ARG A 174 17.23 -4.64 -2.05
C ARG A 174 16.83 -6.07 -2.30
N LEU A 175 17.67 -6.80 -3.02
CA LEU A 175 17.49 -8.23 -3.26
C LEU A 175 18.36 -8.99 -2.25
N ILE A 176 17.78 -9.95 -1.53
CA ILE A 176 18.57 -10.87 -0.71
C ILE A 176 19.28 -11.81 -1.68
N ARG A 177 20.60 -11.66 -1.79
CA ARG A 177 21.45 -12.72 -2.32
C ARG A 177 21.82 -13.60 -1.15
N LEU A 178 21.49 -14.89 -1.23
CA LEU A 178 22.15 -15.87 -0.40
C LEU A 178 23.29 -16.39 -1.24
N ASP A 179 24.51 -16.13 -0.78
CA ASP A 179 25.71 -16.58 -1.46
C ASP A 179 25.61 -18.10 -1.62
N SER A 180 25.79 -18.56 -2.86
CA SER A 180 25.72 -19.97 -3.26
C SER A 180 26.99 -20.71 -2.86
#